data_AF-A0AAN0JTU8-F1
#
_entry.id   AF-A0AAN0JTU8-F1
#
_cell.length_a   1.000
_cell.length_b   1.000
_cell.length_c   1.000
_cell.angle_alpha   90.00
_cell.angle_beta   90.00
_cell.angle_gamma   90.00
#
_symmetry.space_group_name_H-M   'P 1'
#
loop_
_entity.id
_entity.type
_entity.pdbx_description
1 polymer ?
#
loop_
_entity_poly.entity_id
_entity_poly.type
_entity_poly.pdbx_seq_one_letter_code
_entity_poly.pdbx_strand_id
1 'polypeptide(L)'
;MLLWLFLLSLVLRVSGQPFFGSLPPRPTTGVRLFLGEENVTIANFSMIAAGLFHDTDIDEPGNAVSVGGSPDGQNDGLWCQSSLYQNMIGTWYYPDGTTVPLGSGSPLFANNTATGQIGLLRNGGIGGIQGLYSCVIPNEEGINQTLYVAAYGNTDFYDTGKTPND
;
A
#
# COMPACT_ATOMS: atom_id res chain seq x y z
N MET A 1 -23.00 -1.11 -43.04
CA MET A 1 -22.65 0.10 -42.26
C MET A 1 -22.96 -0.03 -40.77
N LEU A 2 -24.17 -0.44 -40.35
CA LEU A 2 -24.50 -0.58 -38.92
C LEU A 2 -23.64 -1.59 -38.14
N LEU A 3 -23.29 -2.74 -38.74
CA LEU A 3 -22.48 -3.77 -38.06
C LEU A 3 -21.07 -3.29 -37.71
N TRP A 4 -20.51 -2.41 -38.54
CA TRP A 4 -19.14 -1.89 -38.36
C TRP A 4 -19.08 -0.81 -37.26
N LEU A 5 -20.11 0.01 -37.15
CA LEU A 5 -20.30 0.94 -36.02
C LEU A 5 -20.49 0.18 -34.70
N PHE A 6 -21.18 -0.96 -34.72
CA PHE A 6 -21.35 -1.82 -33.54
C PHE A 6 -20.00 -2.40 -33.07
N LEU A 7 -19.20 -2.92 -33.99
CA LEU A 7 -17.85 -3.43 -33.70
C LEU A 7 -16.91 -2.33 -33.22
N LEU A 8 -16.95 -1.14 -33.82
CA LEU A 8 -16.15 0.01 -33.37
C LEU A 8 -16.56 0.46 -31.95
N SER A 9 -17.86 0.42 -31.63
CA SER A 9 -18.36 0.69 -30.29
C SER A 9 -17.94 -0.38 -29.27
N LEU A 10 -17.78 -1.63 -29.70
CA LEU A 10 -17.33 -2.72 -28.85
C LEU A 10 -15.83 -2.60 -28.54
N VAL A 11 -15.02 -2.22 -29.53
CA VAL A 11 -13.58 -1.98 -29.35
C VAL A 11 -13.34 -0.77 -28.43
N LEU A 12 -14.10 0.32 -28.58
CA LEU A 12 -14.06 1.48 -27.67
C LEU A 12 -14.55 1.16 -26.24
N ARG A 13 -15.44 0.18 -26.09
CA ARG A 13 -15.91 -0.28 -24.76
C ARG A 13 -14.90 -1.19 -24.06
N VAL A 14 -14.09 -1.94 -24.79
CA VAL A 14 -13.04 -2.80 -24.21
C VAL A 14 -11.82 -1.99 -23.76
N SER A 15 -11.52 -0.84 -24.40
CA SER A 15 -10.45 0.07 -23.96
C SER A 15 -10.87 1.03 -22.83
N GLY A 16 -12.14 1.03 -22.45
CA GLY A 16 -12.72 1.92 -21.43
C GLY A 16 -13.41 1.16 -20.30
N GLN A 17 -12.92 -0.02 -19.92
CA GLN A 17 -13.42 -0.66 -18.70
C GLN A 17 -13.19 0.30 -17.52
N PRO A 18 -14.26 0.65 -16.77
CA PRO A 18 -14.15 1.52 -15.61
C PRO A 18 -13.22 0.85 -14.60
N PHE A 19 -12.30 1.65 -14.06
CA PHE A 19 -11.60 1.43 -12.80
C PHE A 19 -12.50 0.65 -11.83
N PHE A 20 -12.14 -0.59 -11.51
CA PHE A 20 -12.85 -1.40 -10.53
C PHE A 20 -12.64 -0.80 -9.13
N GLY A 21 -13.49 0.14 -8.73
CA GLY A 21 -13.41 0.83 -7.43
C GLY A 21 -12.16 1.72 -7.35
N SER A 22 -12.30 2.99 -6.99
CA SER A 22 -11.19 3.94 -7.11
C SER A 22 -10.14 3.80 -6.03
N LEU A 23 -9.35 2.72 -6.09
CA LEU A 23 -8.02 2.66 -5.44
C LEU A 23 -7.32 4.01 -5.68
N PRO A 24 -6.77 4.71 -4.66
CA PRO A 24 -6.00 5.92 -4.85
C PRO A 24 -5.08 5.77 -6.06
N PRO A 25 -5.16 6.72 -7.01
CA PRO A 25 -4.68 6.50 -8.36
C PRO A 25 -3.21 6.15 -8.30
N ARG A 26 -2.91 4.89 -8.65
CA ARG A 26 -1.57 4.34 -8.74
C ARG A 26 -0.63 5.35 -9.42
N PRO A 27 0.64 5.47 -8.98
CA PRO A 27 1.57 6.36 -9.67
C PRO A 27 1.59 6.05 -11.17
N THR A 28 1.57 7.10 -12.00
CA THR A 28 1.67 6.95 -13.46
C THR A 28 3.08 6.55 -13.91
N THR A 29 4.08 6.81 -13.06
CA THR A 29 5.50 6.47 -13.26
C THR A 29 6.15 6.20 -11.91
N GLY A 30 7.15 5.32 -11.88
CA GLY A 30 7.92 4.98 -10.69
C GLY A 30 7.12 4.26 -9.60
N VAL A 31 7.60 4.45 -8.37
CA VAL A 31 7.03 3.88 -7.15
C VAL A 31 6.82 5.00 -6.13
N ARG A 32 5.92 4.82 -5.17
CA ARG A 32 5.71 5.76 -4.07
C ARG A 32 5.19 5.08 -2.82
N LEU A 33 5.31 5.80 -1.71
CA LEU A 33 4.59 5.50 -0.47
C LEU A 33 3.31 6.33 -0.42
N PHE A 34 2.25 5.72 0.12
CA PHE A 34 0.93 6.33 0.21
C PHE A 34 0.30 5.96 1.56
N LEU A 35 -0.21 6.94 2.30
CA LEU A 35 -0.98 6.72 3.52
C LEU A 35 -2.47 6.66 3.16
N GLY A 36 -3.12 5.55 3.47
CA GLY A 36 -4.55 5.36 3.26
C GLY A 36 -5.37 6.38 4.06
N GLU A 37 -5.19 6.40 5.39
CA GLU A 37 -5.95 7.28 6.31
C GLU A 37 -5.89 8.77 5.93
N GLU A 38 -4.73 9.23 5.46
CA GLU A 38 -4.51 10.66 5.16
C GLU A 38 -4.75 10.97 3.67
N ASN A 39 -5.03 9.94 2.86
CA ASN A 39 -5.16 10.00 1.41
C ASN A 39 -4.02 10.80 0.74
N VAL A 40 -2.78 10.55 1.16
CA VAL A 40 -1.63 11.37 0.78
C VAL A 40 -0.43 10.54 0.34
N THR A 41 0.26 11.02 -0.69
CA THR A 41 1.60 10.50 -1.04
C THR A 41 2.63 11.07 -0.06
N ILE A 42 3.42 10.19 0.55
CA ILE A 42 4.52 10.58 1.42
C ILE A 42 5.87 10.36 0.72
N ALA A 43 6.92 11.01 1.23
CA ALA A 43 8.26 10.86 0.68
C ALA A 43 8.74 9.39 0.77
N ASN A 44 9.59 8.97 -0.16
CA ASN A 44 10.19 7.62 -0.23
C ASN A 44 10.99 7.23 1.04
N PHE A 45 11.36 8.23 1.84
CA PHE A 45 11.84 8.10 3.19
C PHE A 45 11.00 9.03 4.07
N SER A 46 10.17 8.47 4.95
CA SER A 46 9.28 9.24 5.81
C SER A 46 9.21 8.66 7.22
N MET A 47 8.80 9.48 8.18
CA MET A 47 8.51 9.07 9.54
C MET A 47 7.03 9.30 9.82
N ILE A 48 6.33 8.27 10.31
CA ILE A 48 4.88 8.28 10.53
C ILE A 48 4.54 7.67 11.89
N ALA A 49 3.41 8.09 12.46
CA ALA A 49 2.89 7.46 13.67
C ALA A 49 2.45 6.03 13.34
N ALA A 50 2.88 5.05 14.12
CA ALA A 50 2.53 3.65 13.92
C ALA A 50 1.04 3.36 14.16
N GLY A 51 0.32 4.33 14.74
CA GLY A 51 -1.14 4.36 14.81
C GLY A 51 -1.78 4.30 13.43
N LEU A 52 -1.20 4.99 12.43
CA LEU A 52 -1.70 5.13 11.05
C LEU A 52 -1.63 3.84 10.22
N PHE A 53 -1.25 2.72 10.83
CA PHE A 53 -1.43 1.41 10.21
C PHE A 53 -2.83 0.93 10.55
N HIS A 54 -3.71 0.88 9.57
CA HIS A 54 -5.05 0.33 9.73
C HIS A 54 -5.32 -0.77 8.69
N ASP A 55 -5.92 -1.87 9.13
CA ASP A 55 -6.42 -2.90 8.21
C ASP A 55 -7.85 -2.62 7.72
N THR A 56 -8.56 -1.69 8.35
CA THR A 56 -9.88 -1.18 7.94
C THR A 56 -9.82 0.30 7.55
N ASP A 57 -10.77 0.77 6.76
CA ASP A 57 -11.08 2.20 6.59
C ASP A 57 -11.71 2.72 7.90
N ILE A 58 -11.15 3.79 8.48
CA ILE A 58 -11.51 4.38 9.77
C ILE A 58 -11.98 5.83 9.69
N ASP A 59 -11.67 6.57 8.63
CA ASP A 59 -11.97 8.00 8.49
C ASP A 59 -13.26 8.28 7.69
N GLU A 60 -13.82 7.27 6.99
CA GLU A 60 -15.10 7.36 6.29
C GLU A 60 -16.15 6.31 6.75
N PRO A 61 -17.46 6.54 6.51
CA PRO A 61 -18.50 5.57 6.84
C PRO A 61 -18.46 4.38 5.86
N GLY A 62 -17.58 3.39 6.08
CA GLY A 62 -17.49 2.27 5.14
C GLY A 62 -16.56 1.10 5.48
N ASN A 63 -16.93 0.27 6.46
CA ASN A 63 -16.85 -1.20 6.39
C ASN A 63 -15.52 -1.85 5.92
N ALA A 64 -14.84 -2.49 6.89
CA ALA A 64 -13.78 -3.49 6.81
C ALA A 64 -13.46 -4.20 5.47
N VAL A 65 -12.15 -4.45 5.30
CA VAL A 65 -11.46 -5.43 4.46
C VAL A 65 -12.33 -6.19 3.46
N SER A 66 -12.15 -5.81 2.20
CA SER A 66 -12.76 -6.41 1.01
C SER A 66 -14.24 -6.08 0.85
N VAL A 67 -14.56 -5.44 -0.28
CA VAL A 67 -15.91 -5.30 -0.84
C VAL A 67 -16.72 -4.08 -0.36
N GLY A 68 -16.78 -3.07 -1.24
CA GLY A 68 -17.87 -2.08 -1.35
C GLY A 68 -18.20 -1.26 -0.10
N GLY A 69 -17.64 -0.07 0.02
CA GLY A 69 -18.00 0.86 1.09
C GLY A 69 -17.13 2.10 1.16
N SER A 70 -15.82 1.96 0.96
CA SER A 70 -14.91 3.10 0.84
C SER A 70 -15.02 3.73 -0.57
N PRO A 71 -15.15 5.07 -0.71
CA PRO A 71 -15.05 5.72 -2.01
C PRO A 71 -13.72 5.42 -2.69
N ASP A 72 -12.66 5.13 -1.92
CA ASP A 72 -11.33 4.88 -2.45
C ASP A 72 -10.99 3.37 -2.54
N GLY A 73 -11.80 2.49 -1.95
CA GLY A 73 -11.66 1.04 -2.05
C GLY A 73 -10.36 0.47 -1.47
N GLN A 74 -9.58 1.25 -0.72
CA GLN A 74 -8.43 0.81 0.07
C GLN A 74 -8.78 0.84 1.56
N ASN A 75 -7.90 0.25 2.36
CA ASN A 75 -7.95 0.46 3.80
C ASN A 75 -6.91 1.51 4.18
N ASP A 76 -7.02 1.99 5.41
CA ASP A 76 -6.24 3.11 5.92
C ASP A 76 -4.81 2.71 6.32
N GLY A 77 -4.27 1.67 5.69
CA GLY A 77 -2.91 1.19 5.89
C GLY A 77 -1.85 2.03 5.20
N LEU A 78 -0.59 1.63 5.39
CA LEU A 78 0.52 2.18 4.64
C LEU A 78 0.73 1.38 3.35
N TRP A 79 0.63 2.04 2.21
CA TRP A 79 0.72 1.42 0.91
C TRP A 79 2.04 1.74 0.20
N CYS A 80 2.64 0.71 -0.36
CA CYS A 80 3.76 0.80 -1.29
C CYS A 80 3.22 0.53 -2.69
N GLN A 81 3.25 1.55 -3.54
CA GLN A 81 2.59 1.53 -4.85
C GLN A 81 3.62 1.64 -5.98
N SER A 82 3.33 0.97 -7.09
CA SER A 82 4.13 0.92 -8.30
C SER A 82 3.29 1.24 -9.52
N SER A 83 3.84 1.93 -10.50
CA SER A 83 3.23 2.14 -11.81
C SER A 83 3.02 0.84 -12.59
N LEU A 84 3.72 -0.24 -12.23
CA LEU A 84 3.66 -1.55 -12.87
C LEU A 84 2.30 -2.23 -12.65
N TYR A 85 1.65 -2.60 -13.75
CA TYR A 85 0.34 -3.26 -13.73
C TYR A 85 0.48 -4.77 -13.47
N GLN A 86 0.80 -5.14 -12.23
CA GLN A 86 0.95 -6.55 -11.83
C GLN A 86 0.31 -6.82 -10.47
N ASN A 87 -0.37 -7.96 -10.35
CA ASN A 87 -0.92 -8.44 -9.07
C ASN A 87 0.17 -9.15 -8.26
N MET A 88 -0.04 -9.28 -6.94
CA MET A 88 0.87 -10.02 -6.06
C MET A 88 2.31 -9.49 -6.15
N ILE A 89 2.46 -8.18 -6.00
CA ILE A 89 3.70 -7.44 -6.21
C ILE A 89 4.28 -6.95 -4.89
N GLY A 90 5.60 -6.82 -4.83
CA GLY A 90 6.32 -6.19 -3.72
C GLY A 90 6.42 -7.03 -2.45
N THR A 91 7.19 -6.54 -1.49
CA THR A 91 7.41 -7.19 -0.19
C THR A 91 7.72 -6.14 0.86
N TRP A 92 7.05 -6.23 2.00
CA TRP A 92 7.37 -5.46 3.21
C TRP A 92 8.32 -6.25 4.10
N TYR A 93 9.25 -5.53 4.73
CA TYR A 93 10.21 -6.06 5.69
C TYR A 93 10.10 -5.31 7.01
N TYR A 94 10.20 -6.08 8.09
CA TYR A 94 10.37 -5.59 9.46
C TYR A 94 11.72 -4.87 9.63
N PRO A 95 11.89 -4.12 10.73
CA PRO A 95 13.17 -3.47 11.05
C PRO A 95 14.37 -4.43 11.21
N ASP A 96 14.12 -5.70 11.52
CA ASP A 96 15.16 -6.74 11.59
C ASP A 96 15.48 -7.37 10.23
N GLY A 97 14.84 -6.91 9.15
CA GLY A 97 15.03 -7.41 7.79
C GLY A 97 14.24 -8.69 7.48
N THR A 98 13.44 -9.22 8.40
CA THR A 98 12.54 -10.35 8.13
C THR A 98 11.31 -9.88 7.35
N THR A 99 10.69 -10.77 6.58
CA THR A 99 9.52 -10.42 5.77
C THR A 99 8.26 -10.31 6.61
N VAL A 100 7.45 -9.28 6.36
CA VAL A 100 6.09 -9.19 6.90
C VAL A 100 5.22 -10.27 6.24
N PRO A 101 4.47 -11.09 7.01
CA PRO A 101 3.72 -12.20 6.46
C PRO A 101 2.55 -11.73 5.60
N LEU A 102 2.30 -12.41 4.48
CA LEU A 102 1.23 -12.07 3.55
C LEU A 102 -0.13 -12.63 4.02
N GLY A 103 -1.17 -11.81 3.98
CA GLY A 103 -2.58 -12.17 4.19
C GLY A 103 -2.97 -12.47 5.64
N SER A 104 -2.04 -12.88 6.49
CA SER A 104 -2.27 -13.11 7.92
C SER A 104 -1.00 -12.83 8.73
N GLY A 105 -1.17 -12.36 9.96
CA GLY A 105 -0.07 -11.96 10.84
C GLY A 105 -0.61 -11.14 12.01
N SER A 106 0.19 -10.98 13.07
CA SER A 106 -0.13 -10.09 14.19
C SER A 106 1.16 -9.59 14.84
N PRO A 107 1.28 -8.30 15.18
CA PRO A 107 0.27 -7.26 14.96
C PRO A 107 0.18 -6.76 13.52
N LEU A 108 1.17 -7.08 12.68
CA LEU A 108 1.28 -6.62 11.29
C LEU A 108 1.16 -7.77 10.30
N PHE A 109 0.61 -7.46 9.12
CA PHE A 109 0.59 -8.34 7.96
C PHE A 109 0.63 -7.50 6.68
N ALA A 110 0.99 -8.12 5.57
CA ALA A 110 1.04 -7.48 4.27
C ALA A 110 -0.09 -7.95 3.34
N ASN A 111 -0.59 -7.08 2.48
CA ASN A 111 -1.65 -7.40 1.50
C ASN A 111 -1.31 -6.86 0.12
N ASN A 112 -1.07 -7.76 -0.84
CA ASN A 112 -0.70 -7.47 -2.23
C ASN A 112 -1.76 -7.91 -3.25
N THR A 113 -3.00 -8.08 -2.81
CA THR A 113 -4.11 -8.50 -3.68
C THR A 113 -4.53 -7.40 -4.66
N ALA A 114 -4.30 -6.14 -4.32
CA ALA A 114 -4.54 -5.00 -5.19
C ALA A 114 -3.43 -4.85 -6.26
N THR A 115 -3.82 -4.55 -7.49
CA THR A 115 -2.88 -4.45 -8.62
C THR A 115 -1.88 -3.30 -8.42
N GLY A 116 -0.59 -3.61 -8.55
CA GLY A 116 0.48 -2.62 -8.53
C GLY A 116 0.78 -2.07 -7.15
N GLN A 117 0.35 -2.73 -6.07
CA GLN A 117 0.61 -2.24 -4.72
C GLN A 117 0.65 -3.36 -3.67
N ILE A 118 1.26 -3.03 -2.53
CA ILE A 118 1.27 -3.86 -1.33
C ILE A 118 1.10 -2.98 -0.08
N GLY A 119 0.10 -3.30 0.73
CA GLY A 119 -0.20 -2.62 1.98
C GLY A 119 0.52 -3.27 3.15
N LEU A 120 1.01 -2.47 4.08
CA LEU A 120 1.42 -2.85 5.43
C LEU A 120 0.27 -2.50 6.38
N LEU A 121 -0.38 -3.53 6.90
CA LEU A 121 -1.65 -3.44 7.62
C LEU A 121 -1.48 -3.94 9.05
N ARG A 122 -2.30 -3.42 9.96
CA ARG A 122 -2.26 -3.77 11.38
C ARG A 122 -3.62 -4.24 11.86
N ASN A 123 -3.65 -5.41 12.49
CA ASN A 123 -4.83 -5.99 13.14
C ASN A 123 -4.64 -6.20 14.66
N GLY A 124 -3.50 -5.76 15.21
CA GLY A 124 -3.16 -5.87 16.62
C GLY A 124 -2.90 -4.51 17.27
N GLY A 125 -2.42 -4.53 18.52
CA GLY A 125 -2.03 -3.32 19.24
C GLY A 125 -0.81 -2.62 18.63
N ILE A 126 -0.57 -1.38 19.07
CA ILE A 126 0.55 -0.53 18.61
C ILE A 126 1.86 -0.75 19.40
N GLY A 127 1.91 -1.74 20.29
CA GLY A 127 3.12 -2.07 21.03
C GLY A 127 4.10 -2.87 20.18
N GLY A 128 5.36 -2.42 20.06
CA GLY A 128 6.42 -3.16 19.38
C GLY A 128 6.40 -3.06 17.85
N ILE A 129 5.65 -2.10 17.28
CA ILE A 129 5.61 -1.82 15.84
C ILE A 129 6.49 -0.62 15.43
N GLN A 130 7.34 -0.14 16.35
CA GLN A 130 8.24 0.95 16.05
C GLN A 130 9.50 0.45 15.35
N GLY A 131 10.00 1.25 14.43
CA GLY A 131 11.28 1.05 13.76
C GLY A 131 11.24 1.37 12.28
N LEU A 132 12.33 1.03 11.59
CA LEU A 132 12.51 1.33 10.17
C LEU A 132 12.05 0.16 9.30
N TYR A 133 10.85 0.27 8.76
CA TYR A 133 10.31 -0.69 7.79
C TYR A 133 10.82 -0.37 6.39
N SER A 134 10.89 -1.39 5.54
CA SER A 134 11.18 -1.19 4.13
C SER A 134 10.22 -1.95 3.24
N CYS A 135 9.89 -1.36 2.10
CA CYS A 135 9.17 -2.01 1.02
C CYS A 135 10.09 -2.16 -0.18
N VAL A 136 10.18 -3.36 -0.74
CA VAL A 136 10.81 -3.60 -2.04
C VAL A 136 9.72 -3.84 -3.06
N ILE A 137 9.65 -3.02 -4.11
CA ILE A 137 8.64 -3.12 -5.17
C ILE A 137 9.25 -2.70 -6.53
N PRO A 138 9.00 -3.40 -7.64
CA PRO A 138 9.53 -2.99 -8.94
C PRO A 138 8.80 -1.77 -9.51
N ASN A 139 9.50 -0.93 -10.27
CA ASN A 139 8.92 0.14 -11.09
C ASN A 139 8.35 -0.40 -12.43
N GLU A 140 7.91 0.48 -13.32
CA GLU A 140 7.39 0.13 -14.66
C GLU A 140 8.36 -0.67 -15.54
N GLU A 141 9.66 -0.57 -15.28
CA GLU A 141 10.70 -1.30 -16.01
C GLU A 141 11.01 -2.66 -15.38
N GLY A 142 10.34 -3.03 -14.28
CA GLY A 142 10.60 -4.25 -13.53
C GLY A 142 11.80 -4.16 -12.58
N ILE A 143 12.35 -2.96 -12.37
CA ILE A 143 13.52 -2.74 -11.50
C ILE A 143 13.05 -2.50 -10.06
N ASN A 144 13.47 -3.37 -9.16
CA ASN A 144 13.17 -3.25 -7.72
C ASN A 144 13.69 -1.94 -7.14
N GLN A 145 12.78 -1.20 -6.52
CA GLN A 145 13.03 0.00 -5.74
C GLN A 145 12.79 -0.32 -4.27
N THR A 146 13.54 0.34 -3.38
CA THR A 146 13.36 0.22 -1.94
C THR A 146 12.86 1.54 -1.37
N LEU A 147 11.74 1.49 -0.67
CA LEU A 147 11.12 2.61 0.04
C LEU A 147 11.21 2.34 1.54
N TYR A 148 11.40 3.38 2.34
CA TYR A 148 11.63 3.26 3.77
C TYR A 148 10.62 4.08 4.56
N VAL A 149 10.12 3.51 5.64
CA VAL A 149 9.24 4.22 6.58
C VAL A 149 9.66 3.95 8.01
N ALA A 150 9.98 5.00 8.73
CA ALA A 150 10.15 4.99 10.16
C ALA A 150 8.77 5.07 10.83
N ALA A 151 8.38 4.03 11.57
CA ALA A 151 7.18 4.04 12.40
C ALA A 151 7.57 4.39 13.85
N TYR A 152 6.92 5.39 14.45
CA TYR A 152 7.10 5.72 15.87
C TYR A 152 5.82 5.51 16.67
N GLY A 153 5.99 5.10 17.93
CA GLY A 153 4.87 4.99 18.87
C GLY A 153 4.62 6.34 19.54
N ASN A 154 3.61 6.40 20.41
CA ASN A 154 3.24 7.63 21.09
C ASN A 154 4.36 8.25 21.97
N THR A 155 5.45 7.50 22.24
CA THR A 155 6.61 7.97 23.02
C THR A 155 8.00 7.55 22.51
N ASP A 156 8.15 6.57 21.60
CA ASP A 156 9.47 5.94 21.33
C ASP A 156 9.68 5.54 19.85
N PHE A 157 10.95 5.53 19.41
CA PHE A 157 11.43 5.06 18.09
C PHE A 157 12.56 4.02 18.31
N TYR A 158 12.46 2.83 17.69
CA TYR A 158 13.47 1.77 17.79
C TYR A 158 14.21 1.59 16.46
N ASP A 159 15.42 2.16 16.33
CA ASP A 159 16.33 1.84 15.23
C ASP A 159 17.26 0.70 15.67
N THR A 160 17.05 -0.51 15.14
CA THR A 160 17.92 -1.66 15.39
C THR A 160 19.28 -1.55 14.67
N GLY A 161 19.46 -0.53 13.82
CA GLY A 161 20.69 -0.27 13.08
C GLY A 161 21.70 0.65 13.78
N LYS A 162 21.35 1.25 14.93
CA LYS A 162 22.28 2.07 15.73
C LYS A 162 22.12 1.80 17.21
N THR A 163 23.17 1.29 17.82
CA THR A 163 23.30 1.31 19.28
C THR A 163 23.29 2.76 19.78
N PRO A 164 22.72 3.08 20.94
CA PRO A 164 22.61 4.45 21.48
C PRO A 164 23.94 5.16 21.83
N ASN A 165 25.10 4.69 21.35
CA ASN A 165 26.42 5.14 21.78
C ASN A 165 27.39 5.43 20.61
N ASP A 166 26.90 6.02 19.51
CA ASP A 166 27.76 6.69 18.52
C ASP A 166 27.52 8.21 18.53
#